data_AF-A0A528ED17-F1
#
_entry.id   AF-A0A528ED17-F1
#
_cell.length_a   1.000
_cell.length_b   1.000
_cell.length_c   1.000
_cell.angle_alpha   90.00
_cell.angle_beta   90.00
_cell.angle_gamma   90.00
#
_symmetry.space_group_name_H-M   'P 1'
#
loop_
_entity.id
_entity.type
_entity.pdbx_description
1 polymer ?
#
loop_
_entity_poly.entity_id
_entity_poly.type
_entity_poly.pdbx_seq_one_letter_code
_entity_poly.pdbx_strand_id
1 'polypeptide(L)'
;MNAASYPVRLSGSRIRQVTGGLIAALVLVLALALPGRAFAHAALVATDPADGTVLMQSPARFSLTFSEPVSPLVLTLVQPDGTRRALTSFRLTDRTVEIDNPETLKSGTHVLSWRVISEDGHPVGGSALFSVGAPSAAPVAGETVDWSLRTAIWIGKLFLYVGLFLGAGGAFSLAWLAENRRCGRRFVTGTLLCGLVAAPVSLGLQGLDALGAPLGQFAAPVVWTTAAETSFGWTVLVALIALGFALLSLAGPRAFRKLLALAGLVGVGAALSASGHASAAEPQWLTRSLVFLHGAAIASWVGALAPLGLALRYQPAEAKVFLRRFSRAILPVVAVLAASGVVLAIIQVQEPAALINTAYGRLLLLKLALLLFLFTLASVNRWTLTAPAEAGDTEVQRRLVRSIGIETLIVLAIFGVAAGWRFTPPPRALAIAAAQPVSVHIHTLQAMADLSITPGHAGQVAALMVIMTGDFGPLDAKAVTLVLSKPDAGIEPIKRPATKPGDGTWRVDNLVIPLPGRWNARLDILVSDFEMVKIEAPIDIRAE
;
A
#
# COMPACT_ATOMS: atom_id res chain seq x y z
N MET A 1 -5.68 -21.52 -73.45
CA MET A 1 -4.87 -21.27 -72.24
C MET A 1 -4.44 -19.81 -72.26
N ASN A 2 -4.86 -19.01 -71.27
CA ASN A 2 -4.12 -17.84 -70.77
C ASN A 2 -4.82 -17.34 -69.50
N ALA A 3 -4.14 -17.50 -68.38
CA ALA A 3 -4.58 -17.09 -67.05
C ALA A 3 -4.30 -15.60 -66.84
N ALA A 4 -5.33 -14.85 -66.42
CA ALA A 4 -5.17 -13.47 -65.98
C ALA A 4 -4.96 -13.44 -64.46
N SER A 5 -3.75 -13.08 -64.04
CA SER A 5 -3.37 -12.84 -62.65
C SER A 5 -3.63 -11.38 -62.26
N TYR A 6 -4.53 -11.16 -61.29
CA TYR A 6 -4.74 -9.85 -60.64
C TYR A 6 -3.77 -9.67 -59.46
N PRO A 7 -3.02 -8.55 -59.36
CA PRO A 7 -2.22 -8.26 -58.17
C PRO A 7 -3.08 -7.59 -57.09
N VAL A 8 -3.12 -8.20 -55.89
CA VAL A 8 -3.69 -7.58 -54.69
C VAL A 8 -2.69 -6.56 -54.14
N ARG A 9 -2.94 -5.26 -54.34
CA ARG A 9 -2.22 -4.19 -53.62
C ARG A 9 -2.76 -4.08 -52.20
N LEU A 10 -2.00 -4.55 -51.22
CA LEU A 10 -2.23 -4.20 -49.81
C LEU A 10 -1.75 -2.76 -49.58
N SER A 11 -2.69 -1.87 -49.26
CA SER A 11 -2.47 -0.43 -49.01
C SER A 11 -1.56 -0.17 -47.80
N GLY A 12 -0.47 0.57 -48.01
CA GLY A 12 0.53 0.92 -47.00
C GLY A 12 0.04 1.78 -45.83
N SER A 13 -1.21 2.26 -45.83
CA SER A 13 -1.76 3.02 -44.70
C SER A 13 -2.11 2.15 -43.49
N ARG A 14 -2.48 0.88 -43.71
CA ARG A 14 -2.76 -0.07 -42.61
C ARG A 14 -1.50 -0.47 -41.84
N ILE A 15 -0.36 -0.55 -42.53
CA ILE A 15 0.93 -0.92 -41.92
C ILE A 15 1.43 0.22 -41.02
N ARG A 16 1.34 1.49 -41.46
CA ARG A 16 1.71 2.67 -40.62
C ARG A 16 0.84 2.85 -39.37
N GLN A 17 -0.42 2.42 -39.41
CA GLN A 17 -1.34 2.53 -38.26
C GLN A 17 -1.12 1.43 -37.22
N VAL A 18 -0.78 0.21 -37.65
CA VAL A 18 -0.45 -0.91 -36.76
C VAL A 18 0.90 -0.66 -36.06
N THR A 19 1.89 -0.12 -36.76
CA THR A 19 3.19 0.24 -36.16
C THR A 19 3.07 1.37 -35.15
N GLY A 20 2.25 2.41 -35.41
CA GLY A 20 2.00 3.49 -34.45
C GLY A 20 1.34 3.02 -33.15
N GLY A 21 0.38 2.10 -33.23
CA GLY A 21 -0.27 1.52 -32.04
C GLY A 21 0.63 0.61 -31.22
N LEU A 22 1.50 -0.18 -31.88
CA LEU A 22 2.52 -0.99 -31.22
C LEU A 22 3.58 -0.14 -30.52
N ILE A 23 4.00 0.96 -31.13
CA ILE A 23 4.96 1.90 -30.53
C ILE A 23 4.34 2.58 -29.30
N ALA A 24 3.08 3.02 -29.36
CA ALA A 24 2.41 3.62 -28.19
C ALA A 24 2.22 2.61 -27.05
N ALA A 25 1.86 1.36 -27.35
CA ALA A 25 1.76 0.29 -26.35
C ALA A 25 3.13 -0.08 -25.77
N LEU A 26 4.18 -0.12 -26.60
CA LEU A 26 5.55 -0.39 -26.18
C LEU A 26 6.10 0.76 -25.32
N VAL A 27 5.84 2.02 -25.67
CA VAL A 27 6.22 3.20 -24.87
C VAL A 27 5.50 3.19 -23.53
N LEU A 28 4.23 2.80 -23.49
CA LEU A 28 3.49 2.63 -22.23
C LEU A 28 4.07 1.50 -21.37
N VAL A 29 4.42 0.36 -21.97
CA VAL A 29 5.07 -0.75 -21.28
C VAL A 29 6.47 -0.38 -20.77
N LEU A 30 7.27 0.34 -21.58
CA LEU A 30 8.59 0.84 -21.16
C LEU A 30 8.48 1.91 -20.07
N ALA A 31 7.48 2.79 -20.12
CA ALA A 31 7.23 3.77 -19.07
C ALA A 31 6.82 3.11 -17.74
N LEU A 32 6.11 1.98 -17.80
CA LEU A 32 5.77 1.16 -16.62
C LEU A 32 6.94 0.31 -16.11
N ALA A 33 7.94 0.04 -16.95
CA ALA A 33 9.13 -0.73 -16.62
C ALA A 33 10.30 0.13 -16.13
N LEU A 34 10.15 1.46 -16.08
CA LEU A 34 11.15 2.34 -15.48
C LEU A 34 11.28 1.98 -13.99
N PRO A 35 12.46 1.57 -13.51
CA PRO A 35 12.68 1.33 -12.10
C PRO A 35 12.51 2.67 -11.37
N GLY A 36 11.40 2.82 -10.65
CA GLY A 36 11.33 3.82 -9.59
C GLY A 36 12.45 3.50 -8.62
N ARG A 37 13.35 4.46 -8.39
CA ARG A 37 14.37 4.32 -7.35
C ARG A 37 13.64 4.07 -6.03
N ALA A 38 13.67 2.84 -5.55
CA ALA A 38 13.09 2.48 -4.28
C ALA A 38 14.16 2.69 -3.20
N PHE A 39 14.23 3.90 -2.64
CA PHE A 39 14.62 4.03 -1.25
C PHE A 39 13.33 3.83 -0.44
N ALA A 40 13.38 2.86 0.46
CA ALA A 40 12.21 2.42 1.20
C ALA A 40 11.93 3.44 2.32
N HIS A 41 10.86 4.23 2.12
CA HIS A 41 10.07 5.00 3.10
C HIS A 41 10.86 5.78 4.17
N ALA A 42 10.60 7.08 4.28
CA ALA A 42 11.12 7.91 5.37
C ALA A 42 10.90 7.28 6.76
N ALA A 43 12.00 6.89 7.40
CA ALA A 43 12.03 6.42 8.77
C ALA A 43 12.44 7.57 9.69
N LEU A 44 11.82 7.67 10.87
CA LEU A 44 12.30 8.59 11.90
C LEU A 44 13.67 8.09 12.38
N VAL A 45 14.67 8.96 12.30
CA VAL A 45 16.04 8.73 12.77
C VAL A 45 16.22 9.26 14.18
N ALA A 46 15.71 10.46 14.46
CA ALA A 46 15.82 11.09 15.78
C ALA A 46 14.66 12.06 16.05
N THR A 47 14.38 12.27 17.34
CA THR A 47 13.46 13.31 17.83
C THR A 47 14.13 14.09 18.96
N ASP A 48 13.90 15.39 19.00
CA ASP A 48 14.23 16.26 20.13
C ASP A 48 12.96 17.02 20.55
N PRO A 49 12.43 16.86 21.76
CA PRO A 49 12.90 15.98 22.83
C PRO A 49 12.94 14.51 22.41
N ALA A 50 13.95 13.79 22.90
CA ALA A 50 14.05 12.35 22.73
C ALA A 50 12.83 11.64 23.32
N ASP A 51 12.41 10.54 22.71
CA ASP A 51 11.27 9.75 23.20
C ASP A 51 11.50 9.32 24.67
N GLY A 52 10.45 9.37 25.48
CA GLY A 52 10.49 9.09 26.92
C GLY A 52 11.29 10.07 27.78
N THR A 53 11.86 11.16 27.23
CA THR A 53 12.71 12.06 28.03
C THR A 53 11.92 12.91 29.02
N VAL A 54 12.52 13.22 30.18
CA VAL A 54 11.96 14.14 31.19
C VAL A 54 12.77 15.43 31.19
N LEU A 55 12.12 16.52 30.80
CA LEU A 55 12.70 17.86 30.74
C LEU A 55 12.39 18.61 32.04
N MET A 56 13.37 19.37 32.54
CA MET A 56 13.16 20.24 33.69
C MET A 56 12.22 21.41 33.38
N GLN A 57 12.22 21.87 32.13
CA GLN A 57 11.43 23.00 31.65
C GLN A 57 10.83 22.69 30.28
N SER A 58 9.79 23.43 29.91
CA SER A 58 9.17 23.34 28.59
C SER A 58 10.23 23.59 27.49
N PRO A 59 10.32 22.75 26.45
CA PRO A 59 11.23 22.99 25.34
C PRO A 59 10.75 24.22 24.54
N ALA A 60 11.67 24.96 23.93
CA ALA A 60 11.31 26.08 23.05
C ALA A 60 10.88 25.62 21.64
N ARG A 61 11.32 24.43 21.24
CA ARG A 61 11.11 23.85 19.92
C ARG A 61 11.14 22.32 20.00
N PHE A 62 10.55 21.68 19.01
CA PHE A 62 10.67 20.26 18.74
C PHE A 62 11.44 20.04 17.43
N SER A 63 12.03 18.87 17.25
CA SER A 63 12.75 18.48 16.05
C SER A 63 12.46 17.03 15.70
N LEU A 64 12.15 16.76 14.44
CA LEU A 64 11.98 15.40 13.92
C LEU A 64 12.94 15.21 12.74
N THR A 65 13.92 14.32 12.86
CA THR A 65 14.90 14.03 11.81
C THR A 65 14.57 12.68 11.17
N PHE A 66 14.52 12.64 9.84
CA PHE A 66 14.17 11.46 9.06
C PHE A 66 15.35 10.95 8.23
N SER A 67 15.24 9.73 7.70
CA SER A 67 16.25 9.11 6.84
C SER A 67 16.38 9.79 5.46
N GLU A 68 15.33 10.49 5.04
CA GLU A 68 15.22 11.23 3.80
C GLU A 68 14.38 12.51 4.00
N PRO A 69 14.40 13.48 3.06
CA PRO A 69 13.53 14.64 3.13
C PRO A 69 12.05 14.26 3.18
N VAL A 70 11.25 15.01 3.94
CA VAL A 70 9.82 14.77 4.10
C VAL A 70 9.00 16.06 4.04
N SER A 71 7.74 15.93 3.64
CA SER A 71 6.75 17.01 3.68
C SER A 71 5.78 16.81 4.85
N PRO A 72 5.77 17.66 5.89
CA PRO A 72 4.85 17.54 7.01
C PRO A 72 3.39 17.75 6.59
N LEU A 73 2.51 16.85 7.04
CA LEU A 73 1.06 16.93 6.83
C LEU A 73 0.34 17.40 8.08
N VAL A 74 0.59 16.70 9.19
CA VAL A 74 -0.07 16.93 10.46
C VAL A 74 0.97 16.82 11.55
N LEU A 75 1.07 17.84 12.38
CA LEU A 75 1.92 17.84 13.57
C LEU A 75 1.00 18.19 14.74
N THR A 76 0.98 17.35 15.77
CA THR A 76 0.05 17.49 16.91
C THR A 76 0.80 17.29 18.20
N LEU A 77 0.60 18.22 19.13
CA LEU A 77 0.97 18.05 20.53
C LEU A 77 -0.25 17.61 21.33
N VAL A 78 -0.13 16.51 22.07
CA VAL A 78 -1.12 16.06 23.06
C VAL A 78 -0.58 16.37 24.45
N GLN A 79 -1.37 17.07 25.26
CA GLN A 79 -1.00 17.46 26.62
C GLN A 79 -1.41 16.38 27.65
N PRO A 80 -0.94 16.47 28.91
CA PRO A 80 -1.24 15.50 29.97
C PRO A 80 -2.72 15.29 30.25
N ASP A 81 -3.54 16.32 29.99
CA ASP A 81 -5.00 16.29 30.15
C ASP A 81 -5.73 15.68 28.93
N GLY A 82 -4.98 15.25 27.90
CA GLY A 82 -5.51 14.69 26.65
C GLY A 82 -5.90 15.74 25.61
N THR A 83 -5.76 17.04 25.90
CA THR A 83 -6.03 18.09 24.92
C THR A 83 -5.03 18.00 23.75
N ARG A 84 -5.54 18.18 22.53
CA ARG A 84 -4.76 18.12 21.30
C ARG A 84 -4.60 19.51 20.71
N ARG A 85 -3.38 19.84 20.30
CA ARG A 85 -3.04 21.11 19.67
C ARG A 85 -2.27 20.87 18.39
N ALA A 86 -2.77 21.43 17.28
CA ALA A 86 -2.04 21.42 16.02
C ALA A 86 -0.80 22.33 16.11
N LEU A 87 0.32 21.84 15.59
CA LEU A 87 1.57 22.57 15.48
C LEU A 87 1.73 23.02 14.03
N THR A 88 1.47 24.31 13.76
CA THR A 88 1.43 24.85 12.40
C THR A 88 2.66 25.68 12.04
N SER A 89 3.50 26.03 13.01
CA SER A 89 4.75 26.75 12.78
C SER A 89 5.91 25.77 12.75
N PHE A 90 6.44 25.52 11.56
CA PHE A 90 7.58 24.64 11.36
C PHE A 90 8.46 25.13 10.21
N ARG A 91 9.71 24.66 10.21
CA ARG A 91 10.71 24.91 9.19
C ARG A 91 11.34 23.58 8.77
N LEU A 92 11.54 23.42 7.48
CA LEU A 92 12.25 22.26 6.92
C LEU A 92 13.71 22.64 6.70
N THR A 93 14.61 21.86 7.29
CA THR A 93 16.06 21.97 7.11
C THR A 93 16.61 20.60 6.73
N ASP A 94 16.88 20.40 5.43
CA ASP A 94 17.27 19.11 4.85
C ASP A 94 16.29 17.98 5.20
N ARG A 95 16.69 17.02 6.05
CA ARG A 95 15.86 15.89 6.52
C ARG A 95 15.17 16.14 7.86
N THR A 96 15.23 17.37 8.38
CA THR A 96 14.74 17.71 9.72
C THR A 96 13.57 18.68 9.66
N VAL A 97 12.51 18.33 10.38
CA VAL A 97 11.34 19.19 10.64
C VAL A 97 11.54 19.86 11.98
N GLU A 98 11.85 21.16 11.96
CA GLU A 98 11.95 21.99 13.16
C GLU A 98 10.58 22.61 13.47
N ILE A 99 10.03 22.38 14.65
CA ILE A 99 8.67 22.79 15.01
C ILE A 99 8.73 23.76 16.18
N ASP A 100 8.17 24.96 16.03
CA ASP A 100 8.17 25.92 17.13
C ASP A 100 7.16 25.49 18.20
N ASN A 101 7.54 25.55 19.48
CA ASN A 101 6.59 25.28 20.56
C ASN A 101 5.71 26.52 20.79
N PRO A 102 4.38 26.44 20.57
CA PRO A 102 3.52 27.62 20.60
C PRO A 102 3.26 28.15 22.02
N GLU A 103 3.54 27.37 23.07
CA GLU A 103 3.31 27.79 24.45
C GLU A 103 4.22 27.08 25.46
N THR A 104 4.34 27.66 26.66
CA THR A 104 4.98 26.97 27.77
C THR A 104 4.13 25.80 28.25
N LEU A 105 4.69 24.60 28.17
CA LEU A 105 4.01 23.35 28.54
C LEU A 105 3.90 23.20 30.06
N LYS A 106 2.77 22.67 30.51
CA LYS A 106 2.53 22.32 31.92
C LYS A 106 3.38 21.11 32.32
N SER A 107 3.46 20.82 33.61
CA SER A 107 4.12 19.59 34.06
C SER A 107 3.27 18.35 33.71
N GLY A 108 3.94 17.25 33.34
CA GLY A 108 3.33 15.98 32.98
C GLY A 108 3.82 15.41 31.64
N THR A 109 3.30 14.25 31.28
CA THR A 109 3.61 13.52 30.04
C THR A 109 2.83 14.08 28.84
N HIS A 110 3.54 14.43 27.78
CA HIS A 110 3.05 14.93 26.51
C HIS A 110 3.35 13.93 25.40
N VAL A 111 2.60 14.01 24.29
CA VAL A 111 2.86 13.24 23.06
C VAL A 111 3.04 14.20 21.89
N LEU A 112 4.18 14.15 21.23
CA LEU A 112 4.39 14.75 19.92
C LEU A 112 4.05 13.72 18.84
N SER A 113 2.97 13.95 18.08
CA SER A 113 2.54 13.08 16.99
C SER A 113 2.71 13.77 15.64
N TRP A 114 3.09 13.02 14.62
CA TRP A 114 3.28 13.52 13.27
C TRP A 114 2.69 12.58 12.20
N ARG A 115 2.37 13.19 11.07
CA ARG A 115 2.19 12.55 9.76
C ARG A 115 2.96 13.37 8.73
N VAL A 116 3.74 12.70 7.90
CA VAL A 116 4.59 13.28 6.86
C VAL A 116 4.45 12.49 5.56
N ILE A 117 4.83 13.06 4.42
CA ILE A 117 4.94 12.37 3.12
C ILE A 117 6.43 12.21 2.79
N SER A 118 6.88 10.98 2.50
CA SER A 118 8.21 10.68 1.96
C SER A 118 8.35 11.14 0.50
N GLU A 119 9.59 11.19 -0.03
CA GLU A 119 9.83 11.59 -1.43
C GLU A 119 9.09 10.70 -2.46
N ASP A 120 8.79 9.45 -2.11
CA ASP A 120 8.03 8.51 -2.94
C ASP A 120 6.49 8.71 -2.87
N GLY A 121 6.03 9.71 -2.12
CA GLY A 121 4.61 10.06 -1.99
C GLY A 121 3.85 9.16 -1.02
N HIS A 122 4.53 8.36 -0.18
CA HIS A 122 3.88 7.56 0.85
C HIS A 122 3.71 8.34 2.17
N PRO A 123 2.50 8.34 2.78
CA PRO A 123 2.31 8.93 4.09
C PRO A 123 2.90 8.03 5.17
N VAL A 124 3.73 8.61 6.05
CA VAL A 124 4.32 7.98 7.23
C VAL A 124 3.87 8.73 8.47
N GLY A 125 3.43 8.01 9.50
CA GLY A 125 3.03 8.60 10.78
C GLY A 125 3.82 8.02 11.94
N GLY A 126 3.92 8.78 13.02
CA GLY A 126 4.56 8.34 14.25
C GLY A 126 4.22 9.24 15.45
N SER A 127 4.77 8.88 16.60
CA SER A 127 4.64 9.65 17.83
C SER A 127 5.83 9.43 18.74
N ALA A 128 6.16 10.44 19.54
CA ALA A 128 7.14 10.41 20.61
C ALA A 128 6.52 10.98 21.90
N LEU A 129 6.83 10.38 23.04
CA LEU A 129 6.45 10.82 24.37
C LEU A 129 7.57 11.65 24.99
N PHE A 130 7.24 12.64 25.79
CA PHE A 130 8.20 13.32 26.66
C PHE A 130 7.47 13.90 27.86
N SER A 131 8.17 14.19 28.96
CA SER A 131 7.58 14.76 30.16
C SER A 131 8.22 16.10 30.50
N VAL A 132 7.46 17.02 31.09
CA VAL A 132 7.98 18.27 31.65
C VAL A 132 7.82 18.23 33.17
N GLY A 133 8.88 18.48 33.93
CA GLY A 133 8.92 18.38 35.38
C GLY A 133 8.95 16.93 35.88
N ALA A 134 7.80 16.24 35.83
CA ALA A 134 7.66 14.85 36.25
C ALA A 134 6.75 14.07 35.29
N PRO A 135 6.98 12.75 35.09
CA PRO A 135 6.07 11.89 34.34
C PRO A 135 4.68 11.83 34.97
N SER A 136 3.65 11.87 34.14
CA SER A 136 2.26 11.54 34.48
C SER A 136 1.82 10.30 33.70
N ALA A 137 0.58 9.84 33.94
CA ALA A 137 -0.04 8.87 33.04
C ALA A 137 0.07 9.37 31.59
N ALA A 138 0.51 8.49 30.67
CA ALA A 138 0.60 8.85 29.27
C ALA A 138 -0.80 9.24 28.76
N PRO A 139 -0.94 10.37 28.05
CA PRO A 139 -2.22 10.76 27.49
C PRO A 139 -2.72 9.62 26.60
N VAL A 140 -3.90 9.07 26.92
CA VAL A 140 -4.55 8.13 26.01
C VAL A 140 -5.11 8.95 24.87
N ALA A 141 -4.25 9.27 23.89
CA ALA A 141 -4.65 9.83 22.63
C ALA A 141 -5.29 8.70 21.80
N GLY A 142 -6.48 8.25 22.20
CA GLY A 142 -7.25 7.33 21.38
C GLY A 142 -7.51 8.00 20.04
N GLU A 143 -6.91 7.51 18.97
CA GLU A 143 -7.19 8.02 17.63
C GLU A 143 -8.70 7.87 17.43
N THR A 144 -9.43 8.99 17.46
CA THR A 144 -10.88 8.98 17.34
C THR A 144 -11.16 8.52 15.93
N VAL A 145 -11.55 7.25 15.80
CA VAL A 145 -11.86 6.67 14.50
C VAL A 145 -13.04 7.43 13.91
N ASP A 146 -12.76 8.26 12.91
CA ASP A 146 -13.82 8.90 12.14
C ASP A 146 -14.47 7.85 11.23
N TRP A 147 -15.48 7.18 11.77
CA TRP A 147 -16.25 6.17 11.05
C TRP A 147 -16.96 6.77 9.82
N SER A 148 -17.31 8.05 9.85
CA SER A 148 -17.95 8.71 8.72
C SER A 148 -16.99 8.84 7.55
N LEU A 149 -15.76 9.29 7.80
CA LEU A 149 -14.71 9.38 6.79
C LEU A 149 -14.29 7.99 6.29
N ARG A 150 -14.08 7.01 7.19
CA ARG A 150 -13.72 5.64 6.79
C ARG A 150 -14.78 4.99 5.91
N THR A 151 -16.05 5.14 6.27
CA THR A 151 -17.17 4.64 5.45
C THR A 151 -17.23 5.36 4.11
N ALA A 152 -17.02 6.68 4.07
CA ALA A 152 -16.96 7.43 2.80
C ALA A 152 -15.82 6.95 1.89
N ILE A 153 -14.61 6.74 2.44
CA ILE A 153 -13.46 6.18 1.70
C ILE A 153 -13.79 4.79 1.16
N TRP A 154 -14.38 3.93 1.98
CA TRP A 154 -14.77 2.58 1.59
C TRP A 154 -15.80 2.58 0.44
N ILE A 155 -16.84 3.41 0.54
CA ILE A 155 -17.87 3.58 -0.50
C ILE A 155 -17.26 4.16 -1.78
N GLY A 156 -16.43 5.20 -1.67
CA GLY A 156 -15.75 5.81 -2.81
C GLY A 156 -14.90 4.80 -3.59
N LYS A 157 -14.15 3.97 -2.85
CA LYS A 157 -13.34 2.89 -3.43
C LYS A 157 -14.18 1.80 -4.09
N LEU A 158 -15.34 1.45 -3.51
CA LEU A 158 -16.28 0.51 -4.13
C LEU A 158 -16.82 1.05 -5.46
N PHE A 159 -17.24 2.32 -5.51
CA PHE A 159 -17.71 2.94 -6.76
C PHE A 159 -16.59 3.08 -7.81
N LEU A 160 -15.36 3.37 -7.37
CA LEU A 160 -14.20 3.36 -8.25
C LEU A 160 -13.97 1.96 -8.86
N TYR A 161 -14.05 0.89 -8.05
CA TYR A 161 -13.98 -0.49 -8.53
C TYR A 161 -15.11 -0.85 -9.50
N VAL A 162 -16.33 -0.38 -9.26
CA VAL A 162 -17.45 -0.55 -10.20
C VAL A 162 -17.12 0.09 -11.56
N GLY A 163 -16.59 1.32 -11.57
CA GLY A 163 -16.18 1.98 -12.81
C GLY A 163 -15.04 1.27 -13.53
N LEU A 164 -13.98 0.89 -12.81
CA LEU A 164 -12.82 0.24 -13.40
C LEU A 164 -13.15 -1.16 -13.92
N PHE A 165 -13.76 -2.02 -13.09
CA PHE A 165 -13.94 -3.43 -13.44
C PHE A 165 -15.22 -3.70 -14.25
N LEU A 166 -16.36 -3.10 -13.87
CA LEU A 166 -17.62 -3.30 -14.62
C LEU A 166 -17.72 -2.33 -15.80
N GLY A 167 -17.24 -1.09 -15.65
CA GLY A 167 -17.23 -0.09 -16.70
C GLY A 167 -16.16 -0.35 -17.77
N ALA A 168 -14.87 -0.21 -17.43
CA ALA A 168 -13.81 -0.37 -18.43
C ALA A 168 -13.71 -1.81 -18.95
N GLY A 169 -13.85 -2.79 -18.06
CA GLY A 169 -13.98 -4.20 -18.46
C GLY A 169 -15.20 -4.48 -19.35
N GLY A 170 -16.33 -3.83 -19.08
CA GLY A 170 -17.53 -3.94 -19.92
C GLY A 170 -17.38 -3.27 -21.29
N ALA A 171 -16.66 -2.16 -21.37
CA ALA A 171 -16.33 -1.53 -22.64
C ALA A 171 -15.44 -2.45 -23.49
N PHE A 172 -14.45 -3.09 -22.87
CA PHE A 172 -13.63 -4.13 -23.48
C PHE A 172 -14.46 -5.31 -23.97
N SER A 173 -15.34 -5.88 -23.13
CA SER A 173 -16.18 -7.02 -23.50
C SER A 173 -17.10 -6.69 -24.68
N LEU A 174 -17.72 -5.50 -24.70
CA LEU A 174 -18.55 -5.04 -25.82
C LEU A 174 -17.77 -4.85 -27.13
N ALA A 175 -16.53 -4.37 -27.05
CA ALA A 175 -15.68 -4.12 -28.22
C ALA A 175 -15.09 -5.40 -28.83
N TRP A 176 -14.67 -6.34 -27.98
CA TRP A 176 -13.92 -7.52 -28.40
C TRP A 176 -14.76 -8.80 -28.48
N LEU A 177 -15.71 -8.97 -27.57
CA LEU A 177 -16.49 -10.21 -27.47
C LEU A 177 -17.88 -10.07 -28.11
N ALA A 178 -18.51 -8.89 -28.00
CA ALA A 178 -19.87 -8.66 -28.49
C ALA A 178 -19.97 -8.01 -29.88
N GLU A 179 -18.88 -7.85 -30.64
CA GLU A 179 -18.89 -7.41 -32.06
C GLU A 179 -19.83 -6.24 -32.42
N ASN A 180 -19.78 -5.16 -31.62
CA ASN A 180 -20.59 -3.96 -31.83
C ASN A 180 -22.08 -4.04 -31.50
N ARG A 181 -22.53 -5.06 -30.78
CA ARG A 181 -23.88 -5.11 -30.22
C ARG A 181 -24.05 -3.99 -29.18
N ARG A 182 -25.26 -3.44 -29.08
CA ARG A 182 -25.58 -2.30 -28.18
C ARG A 182 -26.16 -2.74 -26.83
N CYS A 183 -26.54 -4.01 -26.67
CA CYS A 183 -27.11 -4.50 -25.42
C CYS A 183 -26.10 -4.37 -24.28
N GLY A 184 -26.53 -3.83 -23.14
CA GLY A 184 -25.65 -3.51 -22.02
C GLY A 184 -24.84 -2.22 -22.16
N ARG A 185 -24.83 -1.53 -23.32
CA ARG A 185 -24.05 -0.28 -23.48
C ARG A 185 -24.44 0.80 -22.46
N ARG A 186 -25.74 0.98 -22.21
CA ARG A 186 -26.23 1.96 -21.21
C ARG A 186 -25.74 1.65 -19.80
N PHE A 187 -25.74 0.37 -19.42
CA PHE A 187 -25.22 -0.07 -18.13
C PHE A 187 -23.72 0.23 -18.00
N VAL A 188 -22.93 -0.15 -19.02
CA VAL A 188 -21.48 0.10 -19.06
C VAL A 188 -21.17 1.60 -19.04
N THR A 189 -21.91 2.42 -19.79
CA THR A 189 -21.76 3.88 -19.72
C THR A 189 -22.07 4.41 -18.32
N GLY A 190 -23.14 3.94 -17.68
CA GLY A 190 -23.47 4.33 -16.31
C GLY A 190 -22.38 4.00 -15.29
N THR A 191 -21.80 2.79 -15.35
CA THR A 191 -20.70 2.41 -14.46
C THR A 191 -19.42 3.19 -14.76
N LEU A 192 -19.11 3.47 -16.03
CA LEU A 192 -17.98 4.34 -16.40
C LEU A 192 -18.12 5.77 -15.85
N LEU A 193 -19.30 6.38 -16.01
CA LEU A 193 -19.58 7.71 -15.47
C LEU A 193 -19.50 7.72 -13.93
N CYS A 194 -20.01 6.66 -13.28
CA CYS A 194 -19.85 6.47 -11.85
C CYS A 194 -18.37 6.43 -11.45
N GLY A 195 -17.53 5.67 -12.18
CA GLY A 195 -16.08 5.64 -11.97
C GLY A 195 -15.40 7.00 -12.16
N LEU A 196 -15.78 7.74 -13.20
CA LEU A 196 -15.22 9.06 -13.50
C LEU A 196 -15.51 10.09 -12.40
N VAL A 197 -16.65 9.96 -11.70
CA VAL A 197 -16.99 10.77 -10.52
C VAL A 197 -16.30 10.22 -9.27
N ALA A 198 -16.31 8.90 -9.08
CA ALA A 198 -15.75 8.26 -7.89
C ALA A 198 -14.23 8.41 -7.77
N ALA A 199 -13.51 8.50 -8.89
CA ALA A 199 -12.05 8.67 -8.91
C ALA A 199 -11.58 9.97 -8.22
N PRO A 200 -12.02 11.19 -8.63
CA PRO A 200 -11.67 12.43 -7.95
C PRO A 200 -12.26 12.52 -6.53
N VAL A 201 -13.47 11.98 -6.30
CA VAL A 201 -14.02 11.91 -4.94
C VAL A 201 -13.14 11.08 -4.01
N SER A 202 -12.65 9.92 -4.48
CA SER A 202 -11.72 9.08 -3.72
C SER A 202 -10.39 9.80 -3.46
N LEU A 203 -9.92 10.62 -4.39
CA LEU A 203 -8.71 11.44 -4.20
C LEU A 203 -8.90 12.45 -3.07
N GLY A 204 -9.99 13.22 -3.10
CA GLY A 204 -10.29 14.19 -2.03
C GLY A 204 -10.47 13.52 -0.66
N LEU A 205 -11.14 12.37 -0.61
CA LEU A 205 -11.30 11.58 0.63
C LEU A 205 -9.95 11.07 1.16
N GLN A 206 -9.02 10.71 0.27
CA GLN A 206 -7.66 10.33 0.65
C GLN A 206 -6.86 11.53 1.17
N GLY A 207 -7.08 12.74 0.64
CA GLY A 207 -6.51 13.97 1.18
C GLY A 207 -7.01 14.29 2.59
N LEU A 208 -8.31 14.13 2.84
CA LEU A 208 -8.89 14.27 4.18
C LEU A 208 -8.25 13.28 5.16
N ASP A 209 -8.11 12.02 4.76
CA ASP A 209 -7.49 11.00 5.60
C ASP A 209 -6.03 11.30 5.90
N ALA A 210 -5.28 11.76 4.89
CA ALA A 210 -3.87 12.15 5.05
C ALA A 210 -3.70 13.28 6.08
N LEU A 211 -4.59 14.28 6.02
CA LEU A 211 -4.61 15.42 6.95
C LEU A 211 -5.31 15.15 8.29
N GLY A 212 -5.96 13.99 8.45
CA GLY A 212 -6.83 13.73 9.61
C GLY A 212 -7.99 14.74 9.72
N ALA A 213 -8.44 15.30 8.59
CA ALA A 213 -9.44 16.35 8.53
C ALA A 213 -10.87 15.77 8.44
N PRO A 214 -11.88 16.42 9.05
CA PRO A 214 -13.26 15.95 8.98
C PRO A 214 -13.88 16.17 7.58
N LEU A 215 -14.93 15.41 7.26
CA LEU A 215 -15.63 15.48 5.96
C LEU A 215 -16.07 16.89 5.53
N GLY A 216 -16.38 17.78 6.48
CA GLY A 216 -16.77 19.17 6.19
C GLY A 216 -15.68 19.98 5.47
N GLN A 217 -14.41 19.57 5.54
CA GLN A 217 -13.30 20.24 4.86
C GLN A 217 -13.02 19.71 3.46
N PHE A 218 -13.85 18.82 2.91
CA PHE A 218 -13.62 18.18 1.60
C PHE A 218 -13.30 19.16 0.46
N ALA A 219 -13.89 20.37 0.48
CA ALA A 219 -13.68 21.38 -0.55
C ALA A 219 -12.46 22.30 -0.29
N ALA A 220 -11.75 22.13 0.82
CA ALA A 220 -10.62 22.98 1.17
C ALA A 220 -9.44 22.75 0.20
N PRO A 221 -8.79 23.80 -0.33
CA PRO A 221 -7.70 23.65 -1.30
C PRO A 221 -6.56 22.75 -0.80
N VAL A 222 -6.22 22.85 0.49
CA VAL A 222 -5.15 22.05 1.13
C VAL A 222 -5.41 20.54 1.02
N VAL A 223 -6.68 20.10 1.08
CA VAL A 223 -7.05 18.68 0.97
C VAL A 223 -6.67 18.15 -0.42
N TRP A 224 -6.91 18.94 -1.46
CA TRP A 224 -6.66 18.54 -2.84
C TRP A 224 -5.19 18.62 -3.22
N THR A 225 -4.46 19.62 -2.73
CA THR A 225 -3.00 19.71 -2.93
C THR A 225 -2.31 18.54 -2.23
N THR A 226 -2.64 18.28 -0.96
CA THR A 226 -2.10 17.13 -0.22
C THR A 226 -2.44 15.81 -0.92
N ALA A 227 -3.68 15.63 -1.37
CA ALA A 227 -4.07 14.41 -2.07
C ALA A 227 -3.26 14.18 -3.36
N ALA A 228 -3.00 15.24 -4.13
CA ALA A 228 -2.26 15.18 -5.39
C ALA A 228 -0.77 14.86 -5.19
N GLU A 229 -0.20 15.24 -4.05
CA GLU A 229 1.19 14.94 -3.66
C GLU A 229 1.38 13.48 -3.23
N THR A 230 0.32 12.78 -2.83
CA THR A 230 0.42 11.35 -2.51
C THR A 230 0.61 10.48 -3.76
N SER A 231 1.21 9.30 -3.59
CA SER A 231 1.30 8.28 -4.65
C SER A 231 -0.08 7.83 -5.19
N PHE A 232 -1.16 8.04 -4.43
CA PHE A 232 -2.52 7.77 -4.88
C PHE A 232 -3.00 8.75 -5.97
N GLY A 233 -2.47 9.98 -6.02
CA GLY A 233 -2.76 10.95 -7.08
C GLY A 233 -2.47 10.39 -8.48
N TRP A 234 -1.31 9.74 -8.65
CA TRP A 234 -0.94 9.07 -9.88
C TRP A 234 -1.88 7.92 -10.25
N THR A 235 -2.31 7.15 -9.26
CA THR A 235 -3.29 6.06 -9.47
C THR A 235 -4.61 6.60 -9.99
N VAL A 236 -5.11 7.70 -9.43
CA VAL A 236 -6.35 8.36 -9.86
C VAL A 236 -6.19 8.92 -11.28
N LEU A 237 -5.06 9.53 -11.61
CA LEU A 237 -4.80 10.04 -12.96
C LEU A 237 -4.83 8.90 -14.00
N VAL A 238 -4.11 7.81 -13.76
CA VAL A 238 -4.10 6.65 -14.67
C VAL A 238 -5.49 6.02 -14.76
N ALA A 239 -6.24 5.94 -13.66
CA ALA A 239 -7.61 5.46 -13.64
C ALA A 239 -8.56 6.33 -14.47
N LEU A 240 -8.46 7.66 -14.37
CA LEU A 240 -9.25 8.59 -15.17
C LEU A 240 -8.95 8.45 -16.67
N ILE A 241 -7.69 8.30 -17.05
CA ILE A 241 -7.28 8.04 -18.44
C ILE A 241 -7.86 6.71 -18.92
N ALA A 242 -7.79 5.66 -18.11
CA ALA A 242 -8.33 4.34 -18.43
C ALA A 242 -9.86 4.39 -18.66
N LEU A 243 -10.59 5.05 -17.75
CA LEU A 243 -12.03 5.26 -17.85
C LEU A 243 -12.40 6.13 -19.05
N GLY A 244 -11.61 7.15 -19.35
CA GLY A 244 -11.76 8.00 -20.52
C GLY A 244 -11.61 7.23 -21.83
N PHE A 245 -10.56 6.42 -21.98
CA PHE A 245 -10.39 5.54 -23.14
C PHE A 245 -11.52 4.52 -23.28
N ALA A 246 -11.96 3.93 -22.16
CA ALA A 246 -13.10 3.03 -22.17
C ALA A 246 -14.39 3.73 -22.63
N LEU A 247 -14.66 4.96 -22.17
CA LEU A 247 -15.82 5.75 -22.59
C LEU A 247 -15.74 6.15 -24.07
N LEU A 248 -14.57 6.59 -24.53
CA LEU A 248 -14.31 6.90 -25.93
C LEU A 248 -14.48 5.67 -26.83
N SER A 249 -14.21 4.45 -26.34
CA SER A 249 -14.48 3.23 -27.10
C SER A 249 -15.98 3.00 -27.39
N LEU A 250 -16.87 3.57 -26.57
CA LEU A 250 -18.32 3.44 -26.71
C LEU A 250 -18.97 4.57 -27.53
N ALA A 251 -18.39 5.77 -27.45
CA ALA A 251 -18.91 7.00 -28.06
C ALA A 251 -18.14 7.46 -29.31
N GLY A 252 -16.87 7.09 -29.44
CA GLY A 252 -15.96 7.56 -30.48
C GLY A 252 -15.98 6.77 -31.79
N PRO A 253 -15.00 7.02 -32.69
CA PRO A 253 -14.96 6.42 -34.01
C PRO A 253 -14.79 4.89 -33.96
N ARG A 254 -15.59 4.18 -34.77
CA ARG A 254 -15.58 2.69 -34.81
C ARG A 254 -14.20 2.10 -35.17
N ALA A 255 -13.39 2.81 -35.94
CA ALA A 255 -12.06 2.36 -36.37
C ALA A 255 -11.11 2.12 -35.19
N PHE A 256 -11.20 2.93 -34.13
CA PHE A 256 -10.29 2.86 -32.97
C PHE A 256 -10.90 2.17 -31.75
N ARG A 257 -12.16 1.73 -31.83
CA ARG A 257 -12.90 1.17 -30.69
C ARG A 257 -12.16 0.06 -29.96
N LYS A 258 -11.63 -0.94 -30.67
CA LYS A 258 -10.93 -2.08 -30.05
C LYS A 258 -9.64 -1.64 -29.35
N LEU A 259 -8.90 -0.72 -29.96
CA LEU A 259 -7.67 -0.17 -29.41
C LEU A 259 -7.96 0.64 -28.15
N LEU A 260 -8.95 1.54 -28.19
CA LEU A 260 -9.36 2.34 -27.04
C LEU A 260 -9.87 1.48 -25.89
N ALA A 261 -10.66 0.44 -26.18
CA ALA A 261 -11.15 -0.47 -25.15
C ALA A 261 -10.02 -1.31 -24.53
N LEU A 262 -9.02 -1.70 -25.34
CA LEU A 262 -7.81 -2.37 -24.84
C LEU A 262 -6.95 -1.43 -24.00
N ALA A 263 -6.78 -0.17 -24.43
CA ALA A 263 -6.07 0.86 -23.67
C ALA A 263 -6.76 1.13 -22.32
N GLY A 264 -8.09 1.17 -22.29
CA GLY A 264 -8.86 1.24 -21.05
C GLY A 264 -8.61 0.05 -20.13
N LEU A 265 -8.63 -1.18 -20.66
CA LEU A 265 -8.35 -2.39 -19.89
C LEU A 265 -6.92 -2.42 -19.31
N VAL A 266 -5.92 -2.10 -20.14
CA VAL A 266 -4.52 -1.99 -19.72
C VAL A 266 -4.36 -0.88 -18.67
N GLY A 267 -5.03 0.25 -18.86
CA GLY A 267 -5.05 1.36 -17.91
C GLY A 267 -5.60 0.97 -16.53
N VAL A 268 -6.59 0.06 -16.45
CA VAL A 268 -7.07 -0.47 -15.16
C VAL A 268 -5.95 -1.21 -14.42
N GLY A 269 -5.24 -2.11 -15.11
CA GLY A 269 -4.10 -2.81 -14.52
C GLY A 269 -3.00 -1.84 -14.08
N ALA A 270 -2.68 -0.86 -14.94
CA ALA A 270 -1.65 0.14 -14.68
C ALA A 270 -1.99 1.00 -13.45
N ALA A 271 -3.23 1.46 -13.34
CA ALA A 271 -3.69 2.26 -12.20
C ALA A 271 -3.51 1.49 -10.88
N LEU A 272 -3.91 0.22 -10.83
CA LEU A 272 -3.77 -0.60 -9.62
C LEU A 272 -2.32 -0.92 -9.28
N SER A 273 -1.43 -1.03 -10.28
CA SER A 273 -0.01 -1.27 -10.07
C SER A 273 0.78 -0.02 -9.66
N ALA A 274 0.23 1.18 -9.90
CA ALA A 274 0.91 2.45 -9.67
C ALA A 274 1.08 2.79 -8.18
N SER A 275 0.17 2.33 -7.32
CA SER A 275 0.28 2.50 -5.86
C SER A 275 -0.37 1.35 -5.10
N GLY A 276 -0.24 1.37 -3.77
CA GLY A 276 -0.92 0.45 -2.86
C GLY A 276 -0.01 -0.61 -2.27
N HIS A 277 -0.40 -1.14 -1.11
CA HIS A 277 0.42 -2.10 -0.36
C HIS A 277 0.74 -3.38 -1.14
N ALA A 278 -0.09 -3.76 -2.12
CA ALA A 278 0.18 -4.95 -2.92
C ALA A 278 1.38 -4.77 -3.87
N SER A 279 1.52 -3.59 -4.48
CA SER A 279 2.56 -3.24 -5.46
C SER A 279 3.86 -2.74 -4.82
N ALA A 280 3.80 -2.26 -3.57
CA ALA A 280 4.95 -1.85 -2.77
C ALA A 280 5.68 -3.02 -2.07
N ALA A 281 5.46 -4.26 -2.50
CA ALA A 281 6.14 -5.43 -1.94
C ALA A 281 7.37 -5.78 -2.76
N GLU A 282 8.50 -6.06 -2.10
CA GLU A 282 9.69 -6.54 -2.79
C GLU A 282 9.55 -8.03 -3.22
N PRO A 283 10.09 -8.41 -4.40
CA PRO A 283 10.66 -7.52 -5.41
C PRO A 283 9.57 -6.77 -6.21
N GLN A 284 9.67 -5.44 -6.29
CA GLN A 284 8.59 -4.60 -6.86
C GLN A 284 8.27 -4.88 -8.34
N TRP A 285 9.27 -5.30 -9.13
CA TRP A 285 9.04 -5.65 -10.54
C TRP A 285 8.05 -6.81 -10.68
N LEU A 286 8.10 -7.78 -9.76
CA LEU A 286 7.22 -8.94 -9.77
C LEU A 286 5.84 -8.56 -9.27
N THR A 287 5.76 -7.89 -8.11
CA THR A 287 4.49 -7.61 -7.43
C THR A 287 3.65 -6.58 -8.20
N ARG A 288 4.27 -5.54 -8.78
CA ARG A 288 3.58 -4.60 -9.70
C ARG A 288 3.01 -5.33 -10.92
N SER A 289 3.79 -6.24 -11.52
CA SER A 289 3.35 -7.04 -12.67
C SER A 289 2.19 -7.95 -12.31
N LEU A 290 2.24 -8.62 -11.15
CA LEU A 290 1.16 -9.49 -10.68
C LEU A 290 -0.10 -8.70 -10.34
N VAL A 291 0.01 -7.53 -9.71
CA VAL A 291 -1.14 -6.64 -9.44
C VAL A 291 -1.77 -6.15 -10.75
N PHE A 292 -0.95 -5.76 -11.73
CA PHE A 292 -1.41 -5.39 -13.06
C PHE A 292 -2.21 -6.53 -13.71
N LEU A 293 -1.62 -7.73 -13.76
CA LEU A 293 -2.23 -8.91 -14.38
C LEU A 293 -3.51 -9.32 -13.66
N HIS A 294 -3.50 -9.29 -12.32
CA HIS A 294 -4.66 -9.60 -11.50
C HIS A 294 -5.81 -8.63 -11.79
N GLY A 295 -5.53 -7.31 -11.77
CA GLY A 295 -6.53 -6.27 -12.05
C GLY A 295 -7.10 -6.34 -13.46
N ALA A 296 -6.24 -6.51 -14.48
CA ALA A 296 -6.67 -6.66 -15.87
C ALA A 296 -7.49 -7.95 -16.09
N ALA A 297 -7.15 -9.04 -15.41
CA ALA A 297 -7.91 -10.29 -15.46
C ALA A 297 -9.29 -10.15 -14.81
N ILE A 298 -9.39 -9.47 -13.65
CA ILE A 298 -10.68 -9.14 -13.02
C ILE A 298 -11.53 -8.32 -13.98
N ALA A 299 -10.99 -7.23 -14.55
CA ALA A 299 -11.73 -6.36 -15.47
C ALA A 299 -12.23 -7.14 -16.70
N SER A 300 -11.38 -8.00 -17.28
CA SER A 300 -11.73 -8.82 -18.44
C SER A 300 -12.86 -9.82 -18.14
N TRP A 301 -12.86 -10.42 -16.94
CA TRP A 301 -13.86 -11.37 -16.52
C TRP A 301 -15.17 -10.69 -16.09
N VAL A 302 -15.10 -9.90 -15.03
CA VAL A 302 -16.25 -9.28 -14.37
C VAL A 302 -16.96 -8.31 -15.30
N GLY A 303 -16.20 -7.55 -16.09
CA GLY A 303 -16.76 -6.58 -17.03
C GLY A 303 -17.63 -7.22 -18.11
N ALA A 304 -17.46 -8.51 -18.41
CA ALA A 304 -18.31 -9.19 -19.38
C ALA A 304 -19.66 -9.64 -18.82
N LEU A 305 -19.79 -9.83 -17.51
CA LEU A 305 -20.96 -10.45 -16.87
C LEU A 305 -22.26 -9.69 -17.15
N ALA A 306 -22.35 -8.42 -16.77
CA ALA A 306 -23.57 -7.65 -16.93
C ALA A 306 -23.98 -7.43 -18.41
N PRO A 307 -23.07 -7.05 -19.33
CA PRO A 307 -23.39 -7.00 -20.76
C PRO A 307 -23.89 -8.33 -21.31
N LEU A 308 -23.26 -9.45 -20.92
CA LEU A 308 -23.66 -10.79 -21.36
C LEU A 308 -25.04 -11.19 -20.81
N GLY A 309 -25.29 -10.96 -19.52
CA GLY A 309 -26.58 -11.23 -18.89
C GLY A 309 -27.72 -10.41 -19.50
N LEU A 310 -27.49 -9.13 -19.79
CA LEU A 310 -28.45 -8.28 -20.50
C LEU A 310 -28.68 -8.76 -21.94
N ALA A 311 -27.63 -9.16 -22.65
CA ALA A 311 -27.76 -9.74 -23.98
C ALA A 311 -28.58 -11.03 -23.97
N LEU A 312 -28.32 -11.95 -23.03
CA LEU A 312 -29.09 -13.19 -22.88
C LEU A 312 -30.56 -12.91 -22.54
N ARG A 313 -30.84 -11.89 -21.72
CA ARG A 313 -32.20 -11.53 -21.31
C ARG A 313 -33.03 -10.91 -22.43
N TYR A 314 -32.45 -10.00 -23.20
CA TYR A 314 -33.20 -9.16 -24.15
C TYR A 314 -32.92 -9.45 -25.62
N GLN A 315 -31.81 -10.11 -25.94
CA GLN A 315 -31.35 -10.40 -27.30
C GLN A 315 -30.76 -11.82 -27.40
N PRO A 316 -31.52 -12.87 -27.04
CA PRO A 316 -31.00 -14.23 -26.86
C PRO A 316 -30.36 -14.83 -28.13
N ALA A 317 -30.91 -14.51 -29.32
CA ALA A 317 -30.34 -14.95 -30.60
C ALA A 317 -28.93 -14.39 -30.83
N GLU A 318 -28.71 -13.15 -30.40
CA GLU A 318 -27.47 -12.40 -30.57
C GLU A 318 -26.42 -12.76 -29.50
N ALA A 319 -26.91 -13.14 -28.32
CA ALA A 319 -26.10 -13.47 -27.14
C ALA A 319 -25.31 -14.78 -27.29
N LYS A 320 -25.75 -15.72 -28.15
CA LYS A 320 -25.06 -17.01 -28.38
C LYS A 320 -23.59 -16.84 -28.78
N VAL A 321 -23.32 -15.93 -29.72
CA VAL A 321 -21.95 -15.65 -30.20
C VAL A 321 -21.11 -15.03 -29.10
N PHE A 322 -21.71 -14.11 -28.32
CA PHE A 322 -21.02 -13.47 -27.20
C PHE A 322 -20.69 -14.50 -26.10
N LEU A 323 -21.66 -15.33 -25.69
CA LEU A 323 -21.47 -16.40 -24.71
C LEU A 323 -20.34 -17.36 -25.12
N ARG A 324 -20.33 -17.82 -26.37
CA ARG A 324 -19.30 -18.75 -26.87
C ARG A 324 -17.90 -18.14 -26.86
N ARG A 325 -17.77 -16.86 -27.22
CA ARG A 325 -16.48 -16.15 -27.21
C ARG A 325 -15.99 -15.92 -25.80
N PHE A 326 -16.87 -15.45 -24.92
CA PHE A 326 -16.57 -15.26 -23.51
C PHE A 326 -16.14 -16.59 -22.87
N SER A 327 -16.91 -17.65 -23.06
CA SER A 327 -16.64 -18.96 -22.48
C SER A 327 -15.32 -19.58 -22.96
N ARG A 328 -14.87 -19.27 -24.18
CA ARG A 328 -13.55 -19.70 -24.70
C ARG A 328 -12.41 -18.84 -24.15
N ALA A 329 -12.60 -17.53 -24.09
CA ALA A 329 -11.58 -16.59 -23.67
C ALA A 329 -11.32 -16.61 -22.16
N ILE A 330 -12.31 -17.00 -21.34
CA ILE A 330 -12.24 -16.79 -19.89
C ILE A 330 -11.30 -17.76 -19.14
N LEU A 331 -11.10 -18.98 -19.64
CA LEU A 331 -10.25 -19.96 -18.95
C LEU A 331 -8.80 -19.49 -18.72
N PRO A 332 -8.05 -19.03 -19.75
CA PRO A 332 -6.70 -18.50 -19.51
C PRO A 332 -6.70 -17.25 -18.62
N VAL A 333 -7.73 -16.41 -18.71
CA VAL A 333 -7.88 -15.21 -17.87
C VAL A 333 -8.04 -15.60 -16.40
N VAL A 334 -8.88 -16.59 -16.09
CA VAL A 334 -9.06 -17.10 -14.72
C VAL A 334 -7.80 -17.80 -14.21
N ALA A 335 -7.06 -18.50 -15.06
CA ALA A 335 -5.77 -19.09 -14.67
C ALA A 335 -4.75 -18.01 -14.27
N VAL A 336 -4.62 -16.93 -15.05
CA VAL A 336 -3.77 -15.78 -14.70
C VAL A 336 -4.26 -15.10 -13.43
N LEU A 337 -5.56 -14.91 -13.26
CA LEU A 337 -6.16 -14.34 -12.05
C LEU A 337 -5.81 -15.16 -10.79
N ALA A 338 -5.99 -16.48 -10.87
CA ALA A 338 -5.72 -17.38 -9.76
C ALA A 338 -4.22 -17.42 -9.43
N ALA A 339 -3.36 -17.61 -10.43
CA ALA A 339 -1.92 -17.66 -10.24
C ALA A 339 -1.37 -16.36 -9.63
N SER A 340 -1.76 -15.20 -10.19
CA SER A 340 -1.36 -13.90 -9.65
C SER A 340 -1.89 -13.67 -8.24
N GLY A 341 -3.13 -14.06 -7.95
CA GLY A 341 -3.73 -13.95 -6.61
C GLY A 341 -3.02 -14.81 -5.56
N VAL A 342 -2.66 -16.05 -5.91
CA VAL A 342 -1.94 -16.97 -5.02
C VAL A 342 -0.55 -16.44 -4.69
N VAL A 343 0.23 -16.03 -5.71
CA VAL A 343 1.58 -15.51 -5.48
C VAL A 343 1.53 -14.21 -4.65
N LEU A 344 0.60 -13.30 -4.95
CA LEU A 344 0.40 -12.10 -4.12
C LEU A 344 0.01 -12.46 -2.69
N ALA A 345 -0.88 -13.42 -2.47
CA ALA A 345 -1.27 -13.84 -1.12
C ALA A 345 -0.08 -14.37 -0.32
N ILE A 346 0.77 -15.20 -0.93
CA ILE A 346 1.99 -15.74 -0.29
C ILE A 346 2.93 -14.59 0.10
N ILE A 347 3.20 -13.65 -0.81
CA ILE A 347 4.09 -12.51 -0.55
C ILE A 347 3.54 -11.59 0.55
N GLN A 348 2.24 -11.31 0.55
CA GLN A 348 1.64 -10.35 1.48
C GLN A 348 1.45 -10.91 2.89
N VAL A 349 1.12 -12.20 3.00
CA VAL A 349 0.81 -12.85 4.27
C VAL A 349 2.06 -13.40 4.95
N GLN A 350 3.01 -13.95 4.19
CA GLN A 350 4.24 -14.63 4.63
C GLN A 350 4.02 -15.87 5.53
N GLU A 351 3.23 -15.77 6.60
CA GLU A 351 3.01 -16.83 7.58
C GLU A 351 1.54 -17.28 7.68
N PRO A 352 1.26 -18.59 7.74
CA PRO A 352 -0.12 -19.09 7.84
C PRO A 352 -0.89 -18.56 9.06
N ALA A 353 -0.23 -18.39 10.20
CA ALA A 353 -0.85 -17.87 11.42
C ALA A 353 -1.39 -16.43 11.22
N ALA A 354 -0.74 -15.64 10.37
CA ALA A 354 -1.17 -14.28 10.06
C ALA A 354 -2.52 -14.23 9.32
N LEU A 355 -2.99 -15.34 8.72
CA LEU A 355 -4.34 -15.42 8.14
C LEU A 355 -5.44 -15.23 9.19
N ILE A 356 -5.21 -15.71 10.41
CA ILE A 356 -6.21 -15.72 11.48
C ILE A 356 -5.93 -14.60 12.50
N ASN A 357 -4.66 -14.32 12.75
CA ASN A 357 -4.25 -13.37 13.78
C ASN A 357 -4.29 -11.90 13.31
N THR A 358 -4.32 -11.65 12.00
CA THR A 358 -4.38 -10.28 11.45
C THR A 358 -5.73 -9.96 10.85
N ALA A 359 -6.13 -8.69 10.92
CA ALA A 359 -7.35 -8.21 10.26
C ALA A 359 -7.29 -8.37 8.73
N TYR A 360 -6.11 -8.16 8.13
CA TYR A 360 -5.86 -8.36 6.70
C TYR A 360 -6.12 -9.82 6.29
N GLY A 361 -5.57 -10.77 7.07
CA GLY A 361 -5.73 -12.20 6.85
C GLY A 361 -7.18 -12.65 6.92
N ARG A 362 -7.95 -12.14 7.89
CA ARG A 362 -9.39 -12.44 8.03
C ARG A 362 -10.20 -11.94 6.82
N LEU A 363 -9.89 -10.75 6.30
CA LEU A 363 -10.49 -10.26 5.05
C LEU A 363 -10.10 -11.12 3.85
N LEU A 364 -8.86 -11.61 3.78
CA LEU A 364 -8.45 -12.55 2.74
C LEU A 364 -9.22 -13.87 2.83
N LEU A 365 -9.39 -14.45 4.03
CA LEU A 365 -10.19 -15.67 4.22
C LEU A 365 -11.65 -15.47 3.78
N LEU A 366 -12.28 -14.36 4.15
CA LEU A 366 -13.63 -14.02 3.70
C LEU A 366 -13.68 -13.88 2.17
N LYS A 367 -12.70 -13.21 1.55
CA LYS A 367 -12.59 -13.11 0.10
C LYS A 367 -12.44 -14.48 -0.56
N LEU A 368 -11.64 -15.38 0.01
CA LEU A 368 -11.44 -16.74 -0.50
C LEU A 368 -12.73 -17.57 -0.39
N ALA A 369 -13.50 -17.44 0.70
CA ALA A 369 -14.79 -18.11 0.85
C ALA A 369 -15.81 -17.63 -0.20
N LEU A 370 -15.88 -16.31 -0.45
CA LEU A 370 -16.72 -15.74 -1.50
C LEU A 370 -16.26 -16.19 -2.90
N LEU A 371 -14.95 -16.25 -3.14
CA LEU A 371 -14.38 -16.75 -4.39
C LEU A 371 -14.69 -18.23 -4.61
N LEU A 372 -14.62 -19.06 -3.56
CA LEU A 372 -14.99 -20.47 -3.64
C LEU A 372 -16.44 -20.61 -4.11
N PHE A 373 -17.37 -19.88 -3.49
CA PHE A 373 -18.78 -19.87 -3.90
C PHE A 373 -18.96 -19.39 -5.35
N LEU A 374 -18.28 -18.31 -5.73
CA LEU A 374 -18.29 -17.76 -7.09
C LEU A 374 -17.77 -18.78 -8.11
N PHE A 375 -16.65 -19.46 -7.83
CA PHE A 375 -16.07 -20.45 -8.74
C PHE A 375 -16.90 -21.72 -8.82
N THR A 376 -17.53 -22.17 -7.72
CA THR A 376 -18.52 -23.25 -7.76
C THR A 376 -19.67 -22.90 -8.70
N LEU A 377 -20.24 -21.70 -8.56
CA LEU A 377 -21.34 -21.24 -9.41
C LEU A 377 -20.90 -21.13 -10.88
N ALA A 378 -19.73 -20.54 -11.14
CA ALA A 378 -19.17 -20.42 -12.48
C ALA A 378 -18.88 -21.79 -13.11
N SER A 379 -18.43 -22.78 -12.33
CA SER A 379 -18.17 -24.15 -12.80
C SER A 379 -19.46 -24.89 -13.14
N VAL A 380 -20.48 -24.75 -12.29
CA VAL A 380 -21.85 -25.26 -12.59
C VAL A 380 -22.36 -24.62 -13.88
N ASN A 381 -22.27 -23.30 -14.02
CA ASN A 381 -22.68 -22.60 -15.23
C ASN A 381 -21.93 -23.10 -16.47
N ARG A 382 -20.60 -23.27 -16.37
CA ARG A 382 -19.72 -23.75 -17.44
C ARG A 382 -20.10 -25.14 -17.93
N TRP A 383 -20.28 -26.10 -17.01
CA TRP A 383 -20.45 -27.51 -17.34
C TRP A 383 -21.90 -27.92 -17.58
N THR A 384 -22.87 -27.21 -16.99
CA THR A 384 -24.29 -27.59 -17.07
C THR A 384 -25.12 -26.65 -17.92
N LEU A 385 -24.93 -25.33 -17.80
CA LEU A 385 -25.84 -24.35 -18.42
C LEU A 385 -25.33 -23.79 -19.74
N THR A 386 -24.01 -23.72 -19.95
CA THR A 386 -23.43 -23.02 -21.10
C THR A 386 -23.77 -23.69 -22.43
N ALA A 387 -23.57 -25.02 -22.56
CA ALA A 387 -23.84 -25.71 -23.83
C ALA A 387 -25.33 -25.70 -24.23
N PRO A 388 -26.31 -25.96 -23.34
CA PRO A 388 -27.73 -25.83 -23.68
C PRO A 388 -28.15 -24.37 -23.95
N ALA A 389 -27.58 -23.39 -23.24
CA ALA A 389 -27.83 -21.98 -23.51
C ALA A 389 -27.29 -21.54 -24.89
N GLU A 390 -26.14 -22.06 -25.31
CA GLU A 390 -25.58 -21.87 -26.66
C GLU A 390 -26.47 -22.54 -27.73
N ALA A 391 -27.01 -23.73 -27.45
CA ALA A 391 -27.97 -24.40 -28.33
C ALA A 391 -29.27 -23.59 -28.50
N GLY A 392 -29.63 -22.78 -27.50
CA GLY A 392 -30.77 -21.86 -27.55
C GLY A 392 -31.94 -22.26 -26.65
N ASP A 393 -31.71 -23.10 -25.66
CA ASP A 393 -32.70 -23.41 -24.64
C ASP A 393 -33.03 -22.15 -23.83
N THR A 394 -34.26 -21.66 -24.00
CA THR A 394 -34.72 -20.40 -23.39
C THR A 394 -34.85 -20.47 -21.87
N GLU A 395 -35.20 -21.65 -21.31
CA GLU A 395 -35.31 -21.83 -19.87
C GLU A 395 -33.93 -21.85 -19.23
N VAL A 396 -32.98 -22.56 -19.85
CA VAL A 396 -31.58 -22.56 -19.40
C VAL A 396 -30.95 -21.16 -19.52
N GLN A 397 -31.27 -20.40 -20.58
CA GLN A 397 -30.83 -19.01 -20.70
C GLN A 397 -31.36 -18.13 -19.55
N ARG A 398 -32.63 -18.29 -19.13
CA ARG A 398 -33.17 -17.56 -17.97
C ARG A 398 -32.45 -17.91 -16.67
N ARG A 399 -32.12 -19.19 -16.45
CA ARG A 399 -31.34 -19.65 -15.30
C ARG A 399 -29.93 -19.06 -15.32
N LEU A 400 -29.28 -19.04 -16.48
CA LEU A 400 -27.96 -18.44 -16.66
C LEU A 400 -27.98 -16.93 -16.38
N VAL A 401 -29.01 -16.20 -16.81
CA VAL A 401 -29.17 -14.77 -16.48
C VAL A 401 -29.30 -14.54 -14.98
N ARG A 402 -30.08 -15.37 -14.26
CA ARG A 402 -30.19 -15.29 -12.79
C ARG A 402 -28.84 -15.58 -12.13
N SER A 403 -28.14 -16.60 -12.62
CA SER A 403 -26.81 -16.98 -12.14
C SER A 403 -25.81 -15.83 -12.30
N ILE A 404 -25.74 -15.20 -13.48
CA ILE A 404 -24.91 -14.00 -13.73
C ILE A 404 -25.26 -12.85 -12.76
N GLY A 405 -26.54 -12.67 -12.44
CA GLY A 405 -26.97 -11.70 -11.44
C GLY A 405 -26.39 -11.99 -10.05
N ILE A 406 -26.46 -13.25 -9.62
CA ILE A 406 -25.89 -13.72 -8.34
C ILE A 406 -24.36 -13.59 -8.36
N GLU A 407 -23.69 -14.01 -9.43
CA GLU A 407 -22.24 -13.83 -9.62
C GLU A 407 -21.84 -12.36 -9.49
N THR A 408 -22.60 -11.46 -10.10
CA THR A 408 -22.34 -10.01 -10.02
C THR A 408 -22.47 -9.50 -8.58
N LEU A 409 -23.46 -9.97 -7.81
CA LEU A 409 -23.61 -9.59 -6.39
C LEU A 409 -22.45 -10.10 -5.53
N ILE A 410 -22.01 -11.36 -5.74
CA ILE A 410 -20.84 -11.91 -5.03
C ILE A 410 -19.58 -11.12 -5.37
N VAL A 411 -19.40 -10.74 -6.63
CA VAL A 411 -18.26 -9.91 -7.05
C VAL A 411 -18.29 -8.54 -6.37
N LEU A 412 -19.46 -7.89 -6.27
CA LEU A 412 -19.59 -6.63 -5.53
C LEU A 412 -19.25 -6.80 -4.04
N ALA A 413 -19.65 -7.92 -3.43
CA ALA A 413 -19.25 -8.25 -2.06
C ALA A 413 -17.72 -8.45 -1.95
N ILE A 414 -17.08 -9.15 -2.90
CA ILE A 414 -15.62 -9.31 -2.97
C ILE A 414 -14.93 -7.94 -3.10
N PHE A 415 -15.47 -7.02 -3.90
CA PHE A 415 -14.96 -5.65 -3.99
C PHE A 415 -15.10 -4.88 -2.68
N GLY A 416 -16.21 -5.04 -1.97
CA GLY A 416 -16.39 -4.47 -0.62
C GLY A 416 -15.35 -5.00 0.37
N VAL A 417 -15.11 -6.30 0.39
CA VAL A 417 -14.06 -6.92 1.23
C VAL A 417 -12.67 -6.40 0.86
N ALA A 418 -12.34 -6.37 -0.44
CA ALA A 418 -11.05 -5.90 -0.93
C ALA A 418 -10.84 -4.39 -0.68
N ALA A 419 -11.89 -3.57 -0.71
CA ALA A 419 -11.81 -2.15 -0.36
C ALA A 419 -11.43 -1.96 1.12
N GLY A 420 -11.83 -2.89 2.00
CA GLY A 420 -11.48 -2.93 3.42
C GLY A 420 -9.98 -3.04 3.71
N TRP A 421 -9.18 -3.58 2.78
CA TRP A 421 -7.72 -3.62 2.92
C TRP A 421 -7.07 -2.22 2.99
N ARG A 422 -7.81 -1.16 2.69
CA ARG A 422 -7.35 0.22 2.96
C ARG A 422 -7.08 0.48 4.45
N PHE A 423 -7.74 -0.25 5.35
CA PHE A 423 -7.67 -0.03 6.80
C PHE A 423 -6.93 -1.16 7.54
N THR A 424 -6.43 -2.16 6.81
CA THR A 424 -5.74 -3.31 7.38
C THR A 424 -4.41 -3.49 6.64
N PRO A 425 -3.29 -2.99 7.18
CA PRO A 425 -1.98 -3.21 6.58
C PRO A 425 -1.69 -4.71 6.40
N PRO A 426 -0.97 -5.13 5.34
CA PRO A 426 -0.64 -6.54 5.15
C PRO A 426 0.32 -7.03 6.24
N PRO A 427 0.26 -8.32 6.63
CA PRO A 427 1.11 -8.90 7.68
C PRO A 427 2.60 -8.63 7.48
N ARG A 428 3.10 -8.74 6.24
CA ARG A 428 4.50 -8.42 5.92
C ARG A 428 4.92 -7.00 6.34
N ALA A 429 4.02 -6.03 6.20
CA ALA A 429 4.34 -4.63 6.50
C ALA A 429 4.33 -4.39 8.01
N LEU A 430 3.43 -5.07 8.73
CA LEU A 430 3.44 -5.10 10.19
C LEU A 430 4.72 -5.76 10.72
N ALA A 431 5.15 -6.87 10.11
CA ALA A 431 6.40 -7.55 10.46
C ALA A 431 7.63 -6.65 10.23
N ILE A 432 7.70 -5.93 9.11
CA ILE A 432 8.78 -4.97 8.83
C ILE A 432 8.78 -3.81 9.85
N ALA A 433 7.61 -3.30 10.22
CA ALA A 433 7.48 -2.25 11.21
C ALA A 433 7.90 -2.72 12.62
N ALA A 434 7.51 -3.94 13.00
CA ALA A 434 7.91 -4.57 14.26
C ALA A 434 9.42 -4.83 14.31
N ALA A 435 10.01 -5.30 13.20
CA ALA A 435 11.42 -5.62 13.10
C ALA A 435 12.37 -4.40 13.04
N GLN A 436 11.87 -3.16 13.01
CA GLN A 436 12.74 -1.98 12.95
C GLN A 436 13.72 -1.95 14.14
N PRO A 437 15.00 -1.62 13.93
CA PRO A 437 15.95 -1.48 15.02
C PRO A 437 15.69 -0.24 15.85
N VAL A 438 16.19 -0.22 17.09
CA VAL A 438 16.54 1.02 17.78
C VAL A 438 18.06 1.15 17.78
N SER A 439 18.56 2.31 17.42
CA SER A 439 20.00 2.57 17.35
C SER A 439 20.38 3.80 18.17
N VAL A 440 21.55 3.76 18.77
CA VAL A 440 22.17 4.89 19.47
C VAL A 440 23.62 5.01 19.05
N HIS A 441 24.04 6.24 18.73
CA HIS A 441 25.45 6.57 18.51
C HIS A 441 26.03 7.09 19.84
N ILE A 442 27.05 6.40 20.35
CA ILE A 442 27.73 6.75 21.59
C ILE A 442 29.07 7.38 21.22
N HIS A 443 29.26 8.66 21.56
CA HIS A 443 30.46 9.42 21.20
C HIS A 443 31.22 9.84 22.46
N THR A 444 32.48 9.40 22.60
CA THR A 444 33.44 9.93 23.56
C THR A 444 34.79 10.21 22.90
N LEU A 445 35.70 10.90 23.60
CA LEU A 445 37.04 11.20 23.09
C LEU A 445 37.91 9.94 22.88
N GLN A 446 37.71 8.89 23.69
CA GLN A 446 38.55 7.69 23.68
C GLN A 446 38.04 6.61 22.73
N ALA A 447 36.72 6.45 22.65
CA ALA A 447 36.06 5.50 21.76
C ALA A 447 34.65 5.97 21.39
N MET A 448 34.18 5.48 20.25
CA MET A 448 32.82 5.65 19.77
C MET A 448 32.20 4.29 19.47
N ALA A 449 30.87 4.23 19.48
CA ALA A 449 30.16 3.07 18.97
C ALA A 449 28.79 3.39 18.40
N ASP A 450 28.44 2.71 17.32
CA ASP A 450 27.05 2.55 16.91
C ASP A 450 26.51 1.27 17.53
N LEU A 451 25.52 1.39 18.42
CA LEU A 451 24.78 0.26 18.98
C LEU A 451 23.41 0.21 18.32
N SER A 452 23.02 -0.96 17.81
CA SER A 452 21.69 -1.23 17.27
C SER A 452 21.09 -2.48 17.90
N ILE A 453 19.84 -2.41 18.35
CA ILE A 453 19.07 -3.52 18.92
C ILE A 453 17.91 -3.85 17.98
N THR A 454 17.85 -5.11 17.53
CA THR A 454 16.88 -5.60 16.54
C THR A 454 16.21 -6.89 17.02
N PRO A 455 14.87 -6.96 17.07
CA PRO A 455 13.93 -5.85 16.96
C PRO A 455 14.13 -4.78 18.04
N GLY A 456 13.79 -3.52 17.76
CA GLY A 456 13.91 -2.41 18.72
C GLY A 456 12.76 -2.35 19.75
N HIS A 457 12.35 -3.49 20.31
CA HIS A 457 11.30 -3.61 21.31
C HIS A 457 11.67 -4.60 22.43
N ALA A 458 10.90 -4.64 23.50
CA ALA A 458 11.09 -5.59 24.60
C ALA A 458 10.78 -7.01 24.14
N GLY A 459 11.45 -8.01 24.71
CA GLY A 459 11.39 -9.41 24.29
C GLY A 459 12.75 -9.93 23.82
N GLN A 460 12.73 -10.93 22.95
CA GLN A 460 13.94 -11.53 22.40
C GLN A 460 14.48 -10.68 21.24
N VAL A 461 15.73 -10.24 21.38
CA VAL A 461 16.41 -9.32 20.45
C VAL A 461 17.86 -9.76 20.20
N ALA A 462 18.48 -9.15 19.20
CA ALA A 462 19.92 -9.19 18.97
C ALA A 462 20.48 -7.77 19.01
N ALA A 463 21.70 -7.61 19.54
CA ALA A 463 22.42 -6.35 19.53
C ALA A 463 23.62 -6.42 18.59
N LEU A 464 23.79 -5.42 17.73
CA LEU A 464 24.93 -5.22 16.85
C LEU A 464 25.68 -3.96 17.30
N MET A 465 27.00 -4.03 17.39
CA MET A 465 27.84 -2.89 17.74
C MET A 465 28.99 -2.74 16.72
N VAL A 466 29.22 -1.52 16.26
CA VAL A 466 30.43 -1.14 15.50
C VAL A 466 31.25 -0.22 16.38
N ILE A 467 32.50 -0.59 16.65
CA ILE A 467 33.37 0.16 17.57
C ILE A 467 34.40 0.94 16.77
N MET A 468 34.55 2.22 17.11
CA MET A 468 35.37 3.18 16.39
C MET A 468 36.25 3.98 17.36
N THR A 469 37.34 4.55 16.86
CA THR A 469 38.14 5.55 17.57
C THR A 469 37.38 6.88 17.60
N GLY A 470 37.82 7.83 18.43
CA GLY A 470 37.24 9.19 18.49
C GLY A 470 37.31 9.98 17.17
N ASP A 471 38.13 9.55 16.21
CA ASP A 471 38.24 10.15 14.86
C ASP A 471 37.52 9.32 13.78
N PHE A 472 36.55 8.48 14.18
CA PHE A 472 35.77 7.58 13.32
C PHE A 472 36.57 6.49 12.59
N GLY A 473 37.82 6.23 12.99
CA GLY A 473 38.60 5.09 12.51
C GLY A 473 38.15 3.77 13.16
N PRO A 474 38.48 2.60 12.59
CA PRO A 474 38.17 1.31 13.23
C PRO A 474 38.97 1.15 14.53
N LEU A 475 38.31 0.72 15.62
CA LEU A 475 38.97 0.37 16.88
C LEU A 475 39.04 -1.15 17.03
N ASP A 476 40.26 -1.71 17.07
CA ASP A 476 40.46 -3.14 17.25
C ASP A 476 40.40 -3.54 18.73
N ALA A 477 39.19 -3.64 19.26
CA ALA A 477 38.97 -4.11 20.62
C ALA A 477 39.31 -5.61 20.78
N LYS A 478 39.89 -6.00 21.91
CA LYS A 478 40.09 -7.42 22.29
C LYS A 478 38.79 -8.08 22.74
N ALA A 479 37.90 -7.34 23.40
CA ALA A 479 36.59 -7.81 23.84
C ALA A 479 35.62 -6.64 24.00
N VAL A 480 34.34 -6.91 23.78
CA VAL A 480 33.25 -5.95 24.04
C VAL A 480 32.19 -6.64 24.89
N THR A 481 31.71 -5.97 25.93
CA THR A 481 30.58 -6.42 26.73
C THR A 481 29.48 -5.37 26.68
N LEU A 482 28.29 -5.77 26.23
CA LEU A 482 27.09 -4.96 26.32
C LEU A 482 26.53 -5.04 27.73
N VAL A 483 26.22 -3.89 28.31
CA VAL A 483 25.63 -3.75 29.63
C VAL A 483 24.35 -2.92 29.51
N LEU A 484 23.21 -3.55 29.76
CA LEU A 484 21.90 -2.89 29.77
C LEU A 484 21.41 -2.77 31.22
N SER A 485 20.99 -1.58 31.64
CA SER A 485 20.42 -1.37 32.98
C SER A 485 19.18 -0.49 32.94
N LYS A 486 18.26 -0.73 33.87
CA LYS A 486 17.06 0.09 34.06
C LYS A 486 16.80 0.29 35.57
N PRO A 487 17.62 1.13 36.25
CA PRO A 487 17.57 1.27 37.71
C PRO A 487 16.23 1.81 38.22
N ASP A 488 15.54 2.63 37.43
CA ASP A 488 14.21 3.18 37.72
C ASP A 488 13.12 2.09 37.81
N ALA A 489 13.32 0.95 37.15
CA ALA A 489 12.47 -0.24 37.27
C ALA A 489 13.04 -1.32 38.20
N GLY A 490 14.11 -1.01 38.95
CA GLY A 490 14.80 -1.95 39.82
C GLY A 490 15.58 -3.05 39.08
N ILE A 491 15.91 -2.84 37.80
CA ILE A 491 16.67 -3.80 37.00
C ILE A 491 18.17 -3.45 37.05
N GLU A 492 18.91 -4.29 37.76
CA GLU A 492 20.37 -4.24 37.84
C GLU A 492 21.06 -4.50 36.47
N PRO A 493 22.33 -4.11 36.29
CA PRO A 493 23.04 -4.25 35.02
C PRO A 493 23.09 -5.68 34.47
N ILE A 494 22.45 -5.90 33.33
CA ILE A 494 22.48 -7.13 32.54
C ILE A 494 23.72 -7.08 31.64
N LYS A 495 24.74 -7.85 31.98
CA LYS A 495 25.98 -7.95 31.20
C LYS A 495 25.91 -9.10 30.19
N ARG A 496 26.29 -8.85 28.95
CA ARG A 496 26.36 -9.84 27.87
C ARG A 496 27.66 -9.66 27.07
N PRO A 497 28.57 -10.64 27.09
CA PRO A 497 29.77 -10.58 26.26
C PRO A 497 29.37 -10.69 24.78
N ALA A 498 29.98 -9.86 23.94
CA ALA A 498 29.74 -9.87 22.51
C ALA A 498 30.73 -10.79 21.78
N THR A 499 30.31 -11.33 20.64
CA THR A 499 31.14 -12.14 19.74
C THR A 499 31.51 -11.32 18.51
N LYS A 500 32.69 -11.56 17.92
CA LYS A 500 33.18 -10.88 16.71
C LYS A 500 33.22 -11.88 15.54
N PRO A 501 32.21 -11.92 14.66
CA PRO A 501 32.13 -12.90 13.57
C PRO A 501 33.10 -12.65 12.40
N GLY A 502 33.92 -11.59 12.44
CA GLY A 502 34.97 -11.31 11.45
C GLY A 502 34.57 -10.30 10.36
N ASP A 503 33.37 -9.72 10.43
CA ASP A 503 32.85 -8.68 9.52
C ASP A 503 33.10 -7.24 10.04
N GLY A 504 33.90 -7.10 11.10
CA GLY A 504 34.15 -5.81 11.76
C GLY A 504 33.11 -5.41 12.79
N THR A 505 32.04 -6.21 12.99
CA THR A 505 30.99 -5.94 13.98
C THR A 505 31.14 -6.83 15.22
N TRP A 506 30.52 -6.39 16.31
CA TRP A 506 30.34 -7.17 17.54
C TRP A 506 28.85 -7.50 17.70
N ARG A 507 28.53 -8.72 18.15
CA ARG A 507 27.15 -9.20 18.24
C ARG A 507 26.84 -9.83 19.58
N VAL A 508 25.62 -9.58 20.07
CA VAL A 508 25.00 -10.32 21.17
C VAL A 508 23.69 -10.89 20.64
N ASP A 509 23.66 -12.21 20.46
CA ASP A 509 22.46 -12.93 20.05
C ASP A 509 21.65 -13.40 21.27
N ASN A 510 20.35 -13.66 21.07
CA ASN A 510 19.43 -14.16 22.11
C ASN A 510 19.41 -13.30 23.40
N LEU A 511 19.55 -11.98 23.25
CA LEU A 511 19.35 -11.04 24.34
C LEU A 511 17.85 -10.95 24.65
N VAL A 512 17.47 -10.97 25.93
CA VAL A 512 16.09 -10.75 26.35
C VAL A 512 16.02 -9.43 27.10
N ILE A 513 15.25 -8.48 26.57
CA ILE A 513 14.95 -7.21 27.23
C ILE A 513 13.55 -7.32 27.87
N PRO A 514 13.43 -7.41 29.20
CA PRO A 514 12.18 -7.79 29.85
C PRO A 514 11.10 -6.71 29.84
N LEU A 515 11.48 -5.43 29.72
CA LEU A 515 10.56 -4.29 29.83
C LEU A 515 10.83 -3.25 28.73
N PRO A 516 9.79 -2.61 28.20
CA PRO A 516 9.94 -1.44 27.34
C PRO A 516 10.36 -0.19 28.14
N GLY A 517 10.63 0.89 27.42
CA GLY A 517 11.02 2.20 27.95
C GLY A 517 12.51 2.48 27.81
N ARG A 518 12.96 3.53 28.50
CA ARG A 518 14.36 3.99 28.46
C ARG A 518 15.27 3.07 29.27
N TRP A 519 16.36 2.62 28.66
CA TRP A 519 17.44 1.84 29.25
C TRP A 519 18.75 2.63 29.20
N ASN A 520 19.65 2.42 30.15
CA ASN A 520 21.04 2.85 30.02
C ASN A 520 21.84 1.74 29.36
N ALA A 521 22.36 1.99 28.16
CA ALA A 521 23.21 1.08 27.41
C ALA A 521 24.66 1.51 27.53
N ARG A 522 25.48 0.66 28.15
CA ARG A 522 26.91 0.84 28.31
C ARG A 522 27.67 -0.25 27.57
N LEU A 523 28.75 0.14 26.90
CA LEU A 523 29.72 -0.77 26.31
C LEU A 523 31.00 -0.75 27.13
N ASP A 524 31.37 -1.90 27.66
CA ASP A 524 32.67 -2.12 28.29
C ASP A 524 33.61 -2.67 27.19
N ILE A 525 34.52 -1.83 26.68
CA ILE A 525 35.40 -2.10 25.52
C ILE A 525 36.83 -2.33 26.04
N LEU A 526 37.33 -3.55 25.92
CA LEU A 526 38.71 -3.91 26.28
C LEU A 526 39.64 -3.62 25.09
N VAL A 527 40.52 -2.62 25.24
CA VAL A 527 41.45 -2.19 24.17
C VAL A 527 42.78 -2.93 24.28
N SER A 528 43.31 -3.07 25.50
CA SER A 528 44.54 -3.82 25.79
C SER A 528 44.38 -4.63 27.08
N ASP A 529 45.42 -5.37 27.48
CA ASP A 529 45.37 -6.18 28.72
C ASP A 529 45.27 -5.32 29.99
N PHE A 530 45.49 -4.01 29.88
CA PHE A 530 45.49 -3.07 31.00
C PHE A 530 44.51 -1.90 30.80
N GLU A 531 43.82 -1.81 29.66
CA GLU A 531 42.99 -0.65 29.31
C GLU A 531 41.59 -1.08 28.88
N MET A 532 40.58 -0.55 29.59
CA MET A 532 39.17 -0.71 29.29
C MET A 532 38.50 0.65 29.21
N VAL A 533 37.88 0.93 28.08
CA VAL A 533 37.09 2.14 27.85
C VAL A 533 35.62 1.80 28.07
N LYS A 534 34.91 2.67 28.79
CA LYS A 534 33.48 2.54 29.04
C LYS A 534 32.75 3.72 28.45
N ILE A 535 31.82 3.44 27.56
CA ILE A 535 30.99 4.45 26.91
C ILE A 535 29.53 4.09 27.13
N GLU A 536 28.69 5.07 27.41
CA GLU A 536 27.26 4.82 27.68
C GLU A 536 26.36 5.89 27.08
N ALA A 537 25.15 5.47 26.74
CA ALA A 537 24.10 6.34 26.27
C ALA A 537 22.73 5.75 26.62
N PRO A 538 21.69 6.60 26.76
CA PRO A 538 20.32 6.11 26.84
C PRO A 538 19.88 5.48 25.53
N ILE A 539 19.06 4.41 25.60
CA ILE A 539 18.40 3.79 24.45
C ILE A 539 16.94 3.49 24.79
N ASP A 540 16.02 3.81 23.87
CA ASP A 540 14.59 3.66 24.09
C ASP A 540 14.03 2.39 23.44
N ILE A 541 13.58 1.46 24.27
CA ILE A 541 13.06 0.17 23.82
C ILE A 541 11.53 0.25 23.71
N ARG A 542 10.97 -0.05 22.54
CA ARG A 542 9.50 -0.02 22.34
C ARG A 542 8.81 -1.19 23.06
N ALA A 543 7.49 -1.08 23.27
CA ALA A 543 6.67 -2.24 23.62
C ALA A 543 6.52 -3.17 22.42
N GLU A 544 6.32 -4.47 22.68
CA GLU A 544 6.07 -5.51 21.67
C GLU A 544 4.73 -5.31 20.94
#